data_AF-A0A4Y7U4D1-F1
#
_entry.id   AF-A0A4Y7U4D1-F1
#
_cell.length_a   1.000
_cell.length_b   1.000
_cell.length_c   1.000
_cell.angle_alpha   90.00
_cell.angle_beta   90.00
_cell.angle_gamma   90.00
#
_symmetry.space_group_name_H-M   'P 1'
#
loop_
_entity.id
_entity.type
_entity.pdbx_description
1 polymer ?
#
loop_
_entity_poly.entity_id
_entity_poly.type
_entity_poly.pdbx_seq_one_letter_code
_entity_poly.pdbx_strand_id
1 'polypeptide(L)' 'MVFSACSIANAQVKMNFKFDTPYGENKAVGKYAEINGAKIYYEEYGKGEPLLLIHGNGGSINSMGNQIDYFKSTYRVIIA' A
#
# COMPACT_ATOMS: atom_id res chain seq x y z
N MET A 1 -22.94 35.83 -14.00
CA MET A 1 -22.49 34.49 -14.40
C MET A 1 -21.24 34.18 -13.57
N VAL A 2 -21.38 33.38 -12.53
CA VAL A 2 -20.27 33.07 -11.60
C VAL A 2 -19.57 31.82 -12.12
N PHE A 3 -18.35 31.96 -12.64
CA PHE A 3 -17.49 30.81 -12.90
C PHE A 3 -16.88 30.37 -11.57
N SER A 4 -17.32 29.21 -11.07
CA SER A 4 -16.65 28.51 -9.98
C SER A 4 -15.40 27.86 -10.54
N ALA A 5 -14.22 28.36 -10.16
CA ALA A 5 -12.97 27.69 -10.42
C ALA A 5 -12.81 26.56 -9.39
N CYS A 6 -13.08 25.32 -9.80
CA CYS A 6 -12.72 24.15 -9.00
C CYS A 6 -11.19 24.02 -9.02
N SER A 7 -10.54 24.41 -7.92
CA SER A 7 -9.10 24.24 -7.75
C SER A 7 -8.78 22.75 -7.70
N ILE A 8 -7.94 22.28 -8.64
CA ILE A 8 -7.39 20.93 -8.61
C ILE A 8 -6.40 20.89 -7.45
N ALA A 9 -6.84 20.46 -6.28
CA ALA A 9 -5.94 20.14 -5.18
C ALA A 9 -5.14 18.90 -5.58
N ASN A 10 -3.89 19.08 -5.99
CA ASN A 10 -2.96 17.96 -6.17
C ASN A 10 -2.62 17.39 -4.79
N ALA A 11 -3.40 16.42 -4.32
CA ALA A 11 -3.13 15.69 -3.08
C ALA A 11 -1.93 14.74 -3.20
N GLN A 12 -1.43 14.50 -4.41
CA GLN A 12 -0.30 13.63 -4.64
C GLN A 12 1.00 14.44 -4.74
N VAL A 13 1.70 14.52 -3.61
CA VAL A 13 3.15 14.75 -3.60
C VAL A 13 3.79 13.73 -4.53
N LYS A 14 4.81 14.15 -5.28
CA LYS A 14 5.54 13.31 -6.24
C LYS A 14 5.85 11.94 -5.61
N MET A 15 5.18 10.89 -6.08
CA MET A 15 5.30 9.55 -5.50
C MET A 15 6.75 9.06 -5.67
N ASN A 16 7.43 8.79 -4.57
CA ASN A 16 8.68 8.05 -4.60
C ASN A 16 8.36 6.56 -4.54
N PHE A 17 8.70 5.82 -5.59
CA PHE A 17 8.57 4.36 -5.67
C PHE A 17 9.91 3.63 -5.50
N LYS A 18 10.96 4.35 -5.08
CA LYS A 18 12.25 3.75 -4.75
C LYS A 18 12.31 3.50 -3.25
N PHE A 19 12.26 2.23 -2.88
CA PHE A 19 12.36 1.74 -1.50
C PHE A 19 13.52 0.73 -1.40
N ASP A 20 14.17 0.68 -0.25
CA ASP A 20 15.20 -0.35 0.02
C ASP A 20 14.58 -1.75 0.14
N THR A 21 13.31 -1.80 0.56
CA THR A 21 12.53 -3.03 0.63
C THR A 21 11.81 -3.27 -0.71
N PRO A 22 11.88 -4.48 -1.30
CA PRO A 22 11.26 -4.78 -2.58
C PRO A 22 9.75 -5.03 -2.43
N TYR A 23 8.98 -4.01 -2.05
CA TYR A 23 7.53 -4.12 -1.82
C TYR A 23 6.77 -4.61 -3.04
N GLY A 24 5.92 -5.62 -2.85
CA GLY A 24 5.08 -6.24 -3.87
C GLY A 24 5.77 -7.38 -4.64
N GLU A 25 7.07 -7.59 -4.41
CA GLU A 25 7.85 -8.68 -5.00
C GLU A 25 8.80 -9.30 -3.97
N ASN A 26 8.50 -9.16 -2.68
CA ASN A 26 9.39 -9.60 -1.61
C ASN A 26 9.23 -11.09 -1.33
N LYS A 27 10.07 -11.92 -1.96
CA LYS A 27 10.04 -13.39 -1.81
C LYS A 27 10.25 -13.88 -0.37
N ALA A 28 10.86 -13.08 0.51
CA ALA A 28 11.13 -13.49 1.88
C ALA A 28 9.90 -13.40 2.80
N VAL A 29 8.95 -12.50 2.48
CA VAL A 29 7.77 -12.26 3.33
C VAL A 29 6.43 -12.41 2.60
N GLY A 30 6.47 -12.46 1.27
CA GLY A 30 5.30 -12.65 0.43
C GLY A 30 4.63 -14.00 0.68
N LYS A 31 3.32 -13.96 0.90
CA LYS A 31 2.47 -15.10 1.20
C LYS A 31 1.25 -15.09 0.29
N TYR A 32 0.50 -16.19 0.33
CA TYR A 32 -0.77 -16.29 -0.37
C TYR A 32 -1.87 -16.77 0.57
N ALA A 33 -3.05 -16.20 0.45
CA ALA A 33 -4.27 -16.63 1.12
C ALA A 33 -5.30 -17.09 0.09
N GLU A 34 -5.92 -18.24 0.32
CA GLU A 34 -7.04 -18.72 -0.49
C GLU A 34 -8.34 -18.17 0.13
N ILE A 35 -9.01 -17.24 -0.56
CA ILE A 35 -10.21 -16.57 -0.08
C ILE A 35 -11.25 -16.58 -1.20
N ASN A 36 -12.41 -17.20 -0.95
CA ASN A 36 -13.52 -17.29 -1.91
C ASN A 36 -13.10 -17.85 -3.29
N GLY A 37 -12.15 -18.79 -3.31
CA GLY A 37 -11.63 -19.40 -4.54
C GLY A 37 -10.60 -18.54 -5.29
N ALA A 38 -10.17 -17.41 -4.72
CA ALA A 38 -9.09 -16.59 -5.24
C ALA A 38 -7.82 -16.73 -4.38
N LYS A 39 -6.69 -16.85 -5.05
CA LYS A 39 -5.37 -16.89 -4.42
C LYS A 39 -4.79 -15.47 -4.33
N ILE A 40 -4.91 -14.85 -3.17
CA ILE A 40 -4.53 -13.46 -2.91
C ILE A 40 -3.08 -13.40 -2.43
N TYR A 41 -2.22 -12.73 -3.19
CA TYR A 41 -0.87 -12.40 -2.73
C TYR A 41 -0.96 -11.29 -1.68
N TYR A 42 -0.20 -11.41 -0.60
CA TYR A 42 -0.08 -10.36 0.40
C TYR A 42 1.32 -10.37 1.04
N GLU A 43 1.70 -9.23 1.59
CA GLU A 43 2.93 -9.08 2.36
C GLU A 43 2.60 -8.62 3.79
N GLU A 44 3.47 -8.96 4.74
CA GLU A 44 3.37 -8.55 6.15
C GLU A 44 4.67 -7.89 6.61
N TYR A 45 4.56 -6.72 7.24
CA TYR A 45 5.70 -5.99 7.78
C TYR A 45 5.41 -5.45 9.19
N GLY A 46 6.46 -5.26 9.97
CA GLY A 46 6.35 -4.69 11.31
C GLY A 46 5.76 -5.66 12.34
N LYS A 47 5.35 -5.11 13.48
CA LYS A 47 4.79 -5.83 14.64
C LYS A 47 3.81 -4.90 15.36
N GLY A 48 2.91 -5.45 16.16
CA GLY A 48 1.89 -4.70 16.91
C GLY A 48 0.47 -4.97 16.42
N GLU A 49 -0.43 -4.01 16.65
CA GLU A 49 -1.83 -4.10 16.22
C GLU A 49 -1.93 -4.21 14.69
N PRO A 50 -2.86 -5.02 14.16
CA PRO A 50 -2.97 -5.23 12.72
C PRO A 50 -3.53 -3.99 12.02
N LEU A 51 -2.86 -3.57 10.95
CA LEU A 51 -3.33 -2.54 10.02
C LEU A 51 -3.42 -3.15 8.62
N LEU A 52 -4.63 -3.26 8.09
CA LEU A 52 -4.86 -3.74 6.73
C LEU A 52 -4.84 -2.57 5.74
N LEU A 53 -4.03 -2.70 4.69
CA LEU A 53 -3.93 -1.79 3.58
C LEU A 53 -4.34 -2.52 2.30
N ILE A 54 -5.20 -1.90 1.49
CA ILE A 54 -5.69 -2.45 0.22
C ILE A 54 -5.48 -1.38 -0.85
N HIS A 55 -4.77 -1.73 -1.92
CA HIS A 55 -4.55 -0.79 -3.00
C HIS A 55 -5.82 -0.54 -3.84
N GLY A 56 -5.88 0.62 -4.50
CA GLY A 56 -6.96 0.95 -5.43
C GLY A 56 -6.74 0.39 -6.84
N ASN A 57 -7.70 0.63 -7.74
CA ASN A 57 -7.57 0.26 -9.14
C ASN A 57 -6.31 0.87 -9.79
N GLY A 58 -5.56 0.06 -10.55
CA GLY A 58 -4.31 0.47 -11.19
C GLY A 58 -3.09 0.58 -10.26
N GLY A 59 -3.26 0.28 -8.96
CA GLY A 59 -2.19 0.19 -7.99
C GLY A 59 -1.69 -1.24 -7.77
N SER A 60 -0.67 -1.35 -6.91
CA SER A 60 -0.17 -2.59 -6.33
C SER A 60 0.36 -2.31 -4.92
N ILE A 61 0.85 -3.34 -4.22
CA ILE A 61 1.56 -3.19 -2.93
C ILE A 61 2.65 -2.11 -3.00
N ASN A 62 3.44 -2.07 -4.08
CA ASN A 62 4.48 -1.05 -4.27
C ASN A 62 3.91 0.37 -4.29
N SER A 63 2.67 0.55 -4.76
CA SER A 63 2.01 1.86 -4.75
C SER A 63 1.80 2.43 -3.35
N MET A 64 1.83 1.57 -2.33
CA MET A 64 1.62 1.93 -0.92
C MET A 64 2.92 1.89 -0.10
N GLY A 65 4.10 1.80 -0.73
CA GLY A 65 5.37 1.64 -0.04
C GLY A 65 5.67 2.72 1.01
N ASN A 66 5.28 3.98 0.77
CA ASN A 66 5.45 5.07 1.75
C ASN A 66 4.60 4.84 3.02
N GLN A 67 3.37 4.35 2.86
CA GLN A 67 2.49 3.99 3.97
C GLN A 67 3.06 2.79 4.73
N ILE A 68 3.54 1.78 4.02
CA ILE A 68 4.17 0.60 4.63
C ILE A 68 5.39 1.03 5.47
N ASP A 69 6.28 1.84 4.90
CA ASP A 69 7.48 2.33 5.61
C ASP A 69 7.16 3.13 6.87
N TYR A 70 6.13 3.99 6.81
CA TYR A 70 5.73 4.80 7.95
C TYR A 70 5.10 3.93 9.06
N PHE A 71 4.12 3.09 8.71
CA PHE A 71 3.31 2.37 9.70
C PHE A 71 3.98 1.11 10.25
N LYS A 72 4.90 0.45 9.53
CA LYS A 72 5.54 -0.80 9.98
C LYS A 72 6.35 -0.65 11.28
N SER A 73 6.69 0.57 11.67
CA SER A 73 7.37 0.87 12.93
C SER A 73 6.48 0.65 14.17
N THR A 74 5.16 0.74 14.00
CA THR A 74 4.16 0.73 15.09
C THR A 74 3.11 -0.38 14.93
N TYR A 75 2.81 -0.77 13.70
CA TYR A 75 1.76 -1.72 13.37
C TYR A 75 2.32 -2.97 12.68
N ARG A 76 1.57 -4.07 12.80
CA ARG A 76 1.70 -5.21 11.89
C ARG A 76 0.90 -4.88 10.63
N VAL A 77 1.59 -4.35 9.63
CA VAL A 77 1.00 -3.95 8.36
C VAL A 77 0.80 -5.18 7.49
N ILE A 78 -0.45 -5.43 7.09
CA ILE A 78 -0.85 -6.46 6.14
C ILE A 78 -1.28 -5.73 4.88
N ILE A 79 -0.67 -6.03 3.74
CA ILE A 79 -0.93 -5.33 2.48
C ILE A 79 -1.23 -6.35 1.37
N ALA A 80 -2.32 -6.12 0.65
CA ALA A 80 -2.71 -6.85 -0.54
C ALA A 80 -2.96 -5.89 -1.71
#